data_AF-A0A317EU88-F1
#
_entry.id   AF-A0A317EU88-F1
#
_cell.length_a   1.000
_cell.length_b   1.000
_cell.length_c   1.000
_cell.angle_alpha   90.00
_cell.angle_beta   90.00
_cell.angle_gamma   90.00
#
_symmetry.space_group_name_H-M   'P 1'
#
loop_
_entity.id
_entity.type
_entity.pdbx_description
1 polymer ?
#
loop_
_entity_poly.entity_id
_entity_poly.type
_entity_poly.pdbx_seq_one_letter_code
_entity_poly.pdbx_strand_id
1 'polypeptide(L)' 'MESAFIDFLDQLYQRGYAEDFKENNPDAYYSQLAEFENQYSDKHNDTSYVSNGSRRSQDRPAANRSRQGIRRPNAN' A
#
# COMPACT_ATOMS: atom_id res chain seq x y z
N MET A 1 -10.35 -6.52 -18.42
CA MET A 1 -10.53 -5.22 -17.74
C MET A 1 -10.76 -4.10 -18.74
N GLU A 2 -10.12 -4.10 -19.90
CA GLU A 2 -10.39 -3.15 -21.00
C GLU A 2 -11.88 -2.96 -21.33
N SER A 3 -12.68 -4.03 -21.47
CA SER A 3 -14.12 -3.90 -21.74
C SER A 3 -14.91 -3.20 -20.61
N ALA A 4 -14.48 -3.35 -19.35
CA ALA A 4 -15.11 -2.67 -18.21
C ALA A 4 -14.73 -1.19 -18.15
N PHE A 5 -13.50 -0.86 -18.58
CA PHE A 5 -13.05 0.51 -18.73
C PHE A 5 -13.78 1.22 -19.89
N ILE A 6 -13.98 0.52 -21.02
CA ILE A 6 -14.79 1.01 -22.15
C ILE A 6 -16.22 1.30 -21.70
N ASP A 7 -16.87 0.37 -21.00
CA ASP A 7 -18.23 0.56 -20.50
C ASP A 7 -18.30 1.72 -19.49
N PHE A 8 -17.29 1.86 -18.61
CA PHE A 8 -17.17 2.98 -17.68
C PHE A 8 -17.07 4.33 -18.40
N LEU A 9 -16.25 4.43 -19.44
CA LEU A 9 -16.11 5.66 -20.24
C LEU A 9 -17.39 5.98 -21.02
N ASP A 10 -18.04 4.96 -21.59
CA ASP A 10 -19.29 5.12 -22.33
C ASP A 10 -20.46 5.53 -21.43
N GLN A 11 -20.47 5.10 -20.16
CA GLN A 11 -21.43 5.56 -19.14
C GLN A 11 -21.16 7.01 -18.69
N LEU A 12 -19.90 7.42 -18.59
CA LEU A 12 -19.52 8.73 -18.06
C LEU A 12 -19.75 9.86 -19.08
N TYR A 13 -19.54 9.57 -20.37
CA TYR A 13 -19.59 10.55 -21.44
C TYR A 13 -20.75 10.28 -22.39
N GLN A 14 -20.51 9.43 -23.39
CA GLN A 14 -21.47 9.01 -24.38
C GLN A 14 -21.01 7.69 -24.97
N ARG A 15 -21.96 6.91 -25.46
CA ARG A 15 -21.67 5.62 -26.10
C ARG A 15 -20.75 5.81 -27.31
N GLY A 16 -19.70 5.01 -27.39
CA GLY A 16 -18.66 5.09 -28.43
C GLY A 16 -17.53 6.08 -28.13
N TYR A 17 -17.60 6.83 -27.03
CA TYR A 17 -16.52 7.74 -26.63
C TYR A 17 -15.21 6.99 -26.39
N ALA A 18 -15.26 5.78 -25.82
CA ALA A 18 -14.06 5.00 -25.56
C ALA A 18 -13.31 4.61 -26.84
N GLU A 19 -14.04 4.34 -27.92
CA GLU A 19 -13.44 4.00 -29.23
C GLU A 19 -12.79 5.22 -29.87
N ASP A 20 -13.52 6.35 -29.91
CA ASP A 20 -12.97 7.64 -30.36
C ASP A 20 -11.75 8.05 -29.53
N PHE A 21 -11.78 7.85 -28.21
CA PHE A 21 -10.68 8.21 -27.32
C PHE A 21 -9.44 7.36 -27.57
N LYS A 22 -9.62 6.05 -27.80
CA LYS A 22 -8.53 5.13 -28.16
C LYS A 22 -7.91 5.48 -29.51
N GLU A 23 -8.72 5.88 -30.49
CA GLU A 23 -8.24 6.24 -31.83
C GLU A 23 -7.52 7.61 -31.83
N ASN A 24 -8.08 8.60 -31.15
CA ASN A 24 -7.52 9.96 -31.13
C ASN A 24 -6.34 10.11 -30.17
N ASN A 25 -6.33 9.38 -29.04
CA ASN A 25 -5.32 9.51 -27.98
C ASN A 25 -4.96 8.14 -27.36
N PRO A 26 -4.31 7.24 -28.13
CA PRO A 26 -4.01 5.88 -27.67
C PRO A 26 -3.13 5.86 -26.41
N ASP A 27 -2.13 6.74 -26.29
CA ASP A 27 -1.24 6.77 -25.13
C ASP A 27 -1.98 7.11 -23.82
N ALA A 28 -2.87 8.10 -23.86
CA ALA A 28 -3.69 8.48 -22.71
C ALA A 28 -4.70 7.39 -22.36
N TYR A 29 -5.28 6.74 -23.38
CA TYR A 29 -6.19 5.61 -23.20
C TYR A 29 -5.53 4.47 -22.43
N TYR A 30 -4.35 4.03 -22.85
CA TYR A 30 -3.64 2.94 -22.18
C TYR A 30 -3.12 3.32 -20.80
N SER A 31 -2.70 4.58 -20.60
CA SER A 31 -2.31 5.07 -19.27
C SER A 31 -3.49 5.02 -18.29
N GLN A 32 -4.65 5.52 -18.69
CA GLN A 32 -5.85 5.52 -17.84
C GLN A 32 -6.41 4.11 -17.63
N LEU A 33 -6.31 3.22 -18.63
CA LEU A 33 -6.65 1.82 -18.47
C LEU A 33 -5.80 1.15 -17.39
N ALA A 34 -4.48 1.40 -17.38
CA ALA A 34 -3.59 0.85 -16.37
C ALA A 34 -3.89 1.40 -14.96
N GLU A 35 -4.23 2.69 -14.83
CA GLU A 35 -4.68 3.26 -13.56
C GLU A 35 -6.01 2.67 -13.09
N PHE A 36 -6.96 2.48 -14.02
CA PHE A 36 -8.24 1.84 -13.75
C PHE A 36 -8.04 0.39 -13.28
N GLU A 37 -7.15 -0.36 -13.94
CA GLU A 37 -6.80 -1.72 -13.54
C GLU A 37 -6.17 -1.76 -12.14
N ASN A 38 -5.26 -0.85 -11.83
CA ASN A 38 -4.66 -0.74 -10.48
C ASN A 38 -5.71 -0.42 -9.42
N GLN A 39 -6.59 0.55 -9.64
CA GLN A 39 -7.64 0.90 -8.66
C GLN A 39 -8.67 -0.23 -8.45
N TYR A 40 -9.02 -0.97 -9.51
CA TYR A 40 -9.94 -2.10 -9.40
C TYR A 40 -9.28 -3.34 -8.77
N SER A 41 -7.97 -3.51 -8.92
CA SER A 41 -7.23 -4.59 -8.27
C SER A 41 -6.90 -4.28 -6.80
N ASP A 42 -6.59 -3.03 -6.46
CA ASP A 42 -6.37 -2.60 -5.07
C ASP A 42 -7.64 -2.70 -4.21
N LYS A 43 -8.82 -2.44 -4.77
CA LYS A 43 -10.09 -2.65 -4.06
C LYS A 43 -10.35 -4.11 -3.66
N HIS A 44 -9.66 -5.08 -4.26
CA HIS A 44 -9.71 -6.49 -3.86
C HIS A 44 -8.54 -6.93 -2.97
N ASN A 45 -7.54 -6.06 -2.74
CA ASN A 45 -6.40 -6.37 -1.86
C ASN A 45 -6.51 -5.75 -0.45
N ASP A 46 -7.37 -4.76 -0.25
CA ASP A 46 -7.63 -4.22 1.11
C ASP A 46 -8.50 -5.14 1.99
N THR A 47 -8.97 -6.29 1.48
CA THR A 47 -9.75 -7.27 2.27
C THR A 47 -8.99 -8.53 2.70
N SER A 48 -7.66 -8.55 2.60
CA SER A 48 -6.82 -9.52 3.32
C SER A 48 -5.37 -9.03 3.31
N TYR A 49 -4.81 -8.52 4.40
CA TYR A 49 -4.27 -9.38 5.46
C TYR A 49 -3.84 -8.51 6.66
N VAL A 50 -4.73 -8.32 7.63
CA VAL A 50 -4.25 -8.24 9.03
C VAL A 50 -3.80 -9.65 9.40
N SER A 51 -2.52 -9.94 9.19
CA SER A 51 -1.84 -11.03 9.87
C SER A 51 -0.34 -10.75 9.94
N ASN A 52 -0.02 -10.00 10.98
CA ASN A 52 0.96 -10.37 12.00
C ASN A 52 2.12 -11.26 11.53
N GLY A 53 3.30 -10.68 11.29
CA GLY A 53 4.49 -11.50 11.07
C GLY A 53 5.76 -10.80 10.60
N SER A 54 6.22 -9.71 11.22
CA SER A 54 7.65 -9.42 11.15
C SER A 54 8.20 -8.90 12.47
N ARG A 55 8.93 -9.82 13.09
CA ARG A 55 9.64 -9.74 14.35
C ARG A 55 10.60 -8.57 14.29
N ARG A 56 10.22 -7.41 14.84
CA ARG A 56 11.20 -6.44 15.30
C ARG A 56 11.82 -7.01 16.56
N SER A 57 12.99 -7.61 16.33
CA SER A 57 14.09 -7.89 17.22
C SER A 57 13.84 -7.56 18.68
N GLN A 58 13.92 -8.62 19.49
CA GLN A 58 14.46 -8.55 20.84
C GLN A 58 15.66 -7.59 20.86
N ASP A 59 15.48 -6.41 21.42
CA ASP A 59 16.50 -5.79 22.24
C ASP A 59 15.80 -4.99 23.35
N ARG A 60 15.14 -5.75 24.22
CA ARG A 60 14.90 -5.33 25.60
C ARG A 60 16.15 -5.70 26.40
N PRO A 61 17.02 -4.77 26.81
CA PRO A 61 17.85 -5.02 27.97
C PRO A 61 16.95 -4.84 29.21
N ALA A 62 16.16 -5.87 29.53
CA ALA A 62 15.40 -5.94 30.77
C ALA A 62 15.77 -7.23 31.52
N ALA A 63 16.99 -7.24 32.03
CA ALA A 63 17.45 -8.11 33.10
C ALA A 63 18.71 -7.46 33.68
N ASN A 64 18.98 -7.41 34.98
CA ASN A 64 18.22 -7.70 36.17
C ASN A 64 19.06 -7.05 37.30
N ARG A 65 18.38 -6.69 38.38
CA ARG A 65 18.94 -6.16 39.61
C ARG A 65 20.22 -6.88 40.04
N SER A 66 21.28 -6.13 40.30
CA SER A 66 22.19 -6.45 41.41
C SER A 66 22.07 -5.33 42.43
N ARG A 67 21.26 -5.63 43.44
CA ARG A 67 21.16 -4.91 44.71
C ARG A 67 22.41 -5.24 45.52
N GLN A 68 22.84 -4.29 46.34
CA GLN A 68 23.80 -4.40 47.45
C GLN A 68 25.26 -4.03 47.13
N GLY A 69 25.73 -2.97 47.80
CA GLY A 69 27.12 -2.53 47.77
C GLY A 69 27.29 -1.13 48.35
N ILE A 70 26.90 -0.92 49.61
CA ILE A 70 27.35 0.24 50.40
C ILE A 70 28.89 0.25 50.39
N ARG A 71 29.52 1.37 50.00
CA ARG A 71 30.76 1.93 50.57
C ARG A 71 31.16 3.24 49.87
N ARG A 72 30.91 4.38 50.54
CA ARG A 72 31.90 5.49 50.60
C ARG A 72 32.98 5.01 51.58
N PRO A 73 34.29 5.20 51.31
CA PRO A 73 34.99 6.44 51.69
C PRO A 73 36.04 6.88 50.62
N ASN A 74 36.16 8.18 50.33
CA ASN A 74 37.18 9.14 50.84
C ASN A 74 38.62 8.98 50.29
N ALA A 75 39.20 10.14 49.98
CA ALA A 75 40.62 10.50 49.85
C ALA A 75 41.43 10.01 48.62
N ASN A 76 41.77 10.95 47.72
CA ASN A 76 43.09 11.61 47.73
C ASN A 76 43.04 12.92 46.94
#